data_AF-X0ZJ71-F1
#
_entry.id   AF-X0ZJ71-F1
#
_cell.length_a   1.000
_cell.length_b   1.000
_cell.length_c   1.000
_cell.angle_alpha   90.00
_cell.angle_beta   90.00
_cell.angle_gamma   90.00
#
_symmetry.space_group_name_H-M   'P 1'
#
loop_
_entity.id
_entity.type
_entity.pdbx_description
1 polymer ?
#
loop_
_entity_poly.entity_id
_entity_poly.type
_entity_poly.pdbx_seq_one_letter_code
_entity_poly.pdbx_strand_id
1 'polypeptide(L)'
;ADAIIVFEVLEDAVDPVIVSTDVDYELGATTATVGSKVTVTVVATDDLSDVETVTIDATEIEDDTPVVTEGLLNTWTIEMIVGEEVEVGTYTLTITATDYAENTDTTTVEVEVATDLTGLYVDLELGWNMFSLPLIPDDSSITAILGDVMENVESVWSYDEGWSTYFPGLPMISTLTDLEDGKGYWVKMTADDTVTVSGVELPTGPGIIPPLYEVDAGWNLIGFKSVDEMEIRDYLTTIPDLVLESSVCYGWDSTSQAYEMVSLGEPIEDEMFVPGEGYWLYLTEAANIAPPKE
;
A
#
# COMPACT_ATOMS: atom_id res chain seq x y z
N ALA A 1 -62.87 7.92 -28.09
CA ALA A 1 -62.01 6.77 -28.37
C ALA A 1 -61.16 6.61 -27.13
N ASP A 2 -61.43 5.58 -26.35
CA ASP A 2 -60.69 5.37 -25.11
C ASP A 2 -59.30 4.84 -25.48
N ALA A 3 -58.26 5.51 -24.97
CA ALA A 3 -56.90 5.06 -25.16
C ALA A 3 -56.69 3.82 -24.29
N ILE A 4 -56.43 2.68 -24.94
CA ILE A 4 -55.99 1.46 -24.26
C ILE A 4 -54.48 1.58 -24.09
N ILE A 5 -54.02 1.68 -22.85
CA ILE A 5 -52.60 1.51 -22.51
C ILE A 5 -52.41 0.02 -22.24
N VAL A 6 -51.56 -0.62 -23.03
CA VAL A 6 -51.13 -2.01 -22.83
C VAL A 6 -49.83 -1.95 -22.02
N PHE A 7 -49.82 -2.61 -20.87
CA PHE A 7 -48.60 -2.92 -20.13
C PHE A 7 -48.24 -4.37 -20.44
N GLU A 8 -47.02 -4.58 -20.92
CA GLU A 8 -46.41 -5.91 -21.03
C GLU A 8 -45.48 -6.06 -19.83
N VAL A 9 -45.74 -7.07 -19.01
CA VAL A 9 -44.83 -7.45 -17.92
C VAL A 9 -43.89 -8.48 -18.52
N LEU A 10 -42.61 -8.13 -18.61
CA LEU A 10 -41.55 -9.08 -18.93
C LEU A 10 -41.15 -9.76 -17.61
N GLU A 11 -41.21 -11.08 -17.59
CA GLU A 11 -40.61 -11.87 -16.51
C GLU A 11 -39.12 -11.94 -16.81
N ASP A 12 -38.32 -11.51 -15.86
CA ASP A 12 -36.88 -11.68 -15.92
C ASP A 12 -36.51 -13.03 -15.30
N ALA A 13 -35.72 -13.79 -16.04
CA ALA A 13 -35.29 -15.14 -15.70
C ALA A 13 -33.82 -15.37 -16.06
N VAL A 14 -33.09 -14.30 -16.34
CA VAL A 14 -31.66 -14.33 -16.64
C VAL A 14 -30.93 -14.04 -15.33
N ASP A 15 -29.93 -14.84 -15.00
CA ASP A 15 -29.11 -14.57 -13.82
C ASP A 15 -28.28 -13.28 -14.06
N PRO A 16 -28.04 -12.47 -13.01
CA PRO A 16 -27.03 -11.44 -13.09
C PRO A 16 -25.67 -12.06 -13.39
N VAL A 17 -24.69 -11.25 -13.77
CA VAL A 17 -23.34 -11.71 -14.13
C VAL A 17 -22.33 -10.95 -13.28
N ILE A 18 -21.55 -11.68 -12.48
CA ILE A 18 -20.37 -11.11 -11.83
C ILE A 18 -19.25 -11.00 -12.88
N VAL A 19 -18.88 -9.76 -13.20
CA VAL A 19 -17.92 -9.42 -14.25
C VAL A 19 -16.49 -9.51 -13.75
N SER A 20 -16.22 -9.01 -12.55
CA SER A 20 -14.90 -9.03 -11.93
C SER A 20 -14.99 -8.91 -10.41
N THR A 21 -13.94 -9.41 -9.75
CA THR A 21 -13.71 -9.30 -8.31
C THR A 21 -12.25 -8.97 -8.08
N ASP A 22 -11.98 -8.10 -7.11
CA ASP A 22 -10.64 -7.69 -6.72
C ASP A 22 -10.55 -7.65 -5.20
N VAL A 23 -9.46 -8.15 -4.61
CA VAL A 23 -9.25 -8.24 -3.16
C VAL A 23 -8.09 -7.34 -2.80
N ASP A 24 -8.36 -6.36 -1.94
CA ASP A 24 -7.39 -5.43 -1.41
C ASP A 24 -7.26 -5.61 0.10
N TYR A 25 -6.02 -5.55 0.58
CA TYR A 25 -5.73 -5.57 2.00
C TYR A 25 -5.42 -4.17 2.49
N GLU A 26 -5.62 -3.94 3.79
CA GLU A 26 -5.31 -2.66 4.42
C GLU A 26 -3.85 -2.25 4.19
N LEU A 27 -3.62 -0.93 4.05
CA LEU A 27 -2.28 -0.34 3.82
C LEU A 27 -1.59 -0.78 2.52
N GLY A 28 -2.28 -1.46 1.60
CA GLY A 28 -1.66 -2.05 0.41
C GLY A 28 -0.89 -3.34 0.73
N ALA A 29 -1.19 -4.00 1.85
CA ALA A 29 -0.62 -5.29 2.19
C ALA A 29 -0.87 -6.37 1.10
N THR A 30 -0.06 -7.42 1.09
CA THR A 30 -0.28 -8.60 0.23
C THR A 30 -1.14 -9.68 0.89
N THR A 31 -1.32 -9.59 2.21
CA THR A 31 -2.07 -10.55 3.05
C THR A 31 -2.76 -9.81 4.18
N ALA A 32 -3.84 -10.37 4.70
CA ALA A 32 -4.48 -9.87 5.92
C ALA A 32 -3.73 -10.35 7.17
N THR A 33 -3.85 -9.58 8.25
CA THR A 33 -3.50 -10.01 9.60
C THR A 33 -4.77 -10.03 10.45
N VAL A 34 -4.69 -10.67 11.61
CA VAL A 34 -5.82 -10.70 12.54
C VAL A 34 -6.21 -9.27 12.94
N GLY A 35 -7.51 -8.95 12.84
CA GLY A 35 -8.07 -7.63 13.11
C GLY A 35 -7.95 -6.62 11.95
N SER A 36 -7.23 -6.94 10.88
CA SER A 36 -7.07 -6.03 9.74
C SER A 36 -8.31 -6.01 8.84
N LYS A 37 -8.49 -4.90 8.13
CA LYS A 37 -9.54 -4.78 7.13
C LYS A 37 -9.17 -5.48 5.82
N VAL A 38 -10.14 -6.16 5.21
CA VAL A 38 -10.08 -6.69 3.85
C VAL A 38 -11.20 -6.06 3.03
N THR A 39 -10.87 -5.54 1.86
CA THR A 39 -11.83 -4.91 0.96
C THR A 39 -11.97 -5.75 -0.31
N VAL A 40 -13.20 -6.03 -0.72
CA VAL A 40 -13.48 -6.71 -1.99
C VAL A 40 -14.29 -5.79 -2.89
N THR A 41 -13.75 -5.50 -4.07
CA THR A 41 -14.46 -4.74 -5.11
C THR A 41 -15.09 -5.72 -6.11
N VAL A 42 -16.41 -5.61 -6.29
CA VAL A 42 -17.20 -6.48 -7.17
C VAL A 42 -17.86 -5.65 -8.26
N VAL A 43 -17.72 -6.05 -9.53
CA VAL A 43 -18.51 -5.50 -10.63
C VAL A 43 -19.49 -6.58 -11.09
N ALA A 44 -20.78 -6.26 -11.12
CA ALA A 44 -21.82 -7.18 -11.56
C ALA A 44 -22.85 -6.47 -12.44
N THR A 45 -23.45 -7.17 -13.40
CA THR A 45 -24.42 -6.58 -14.34
C THR A 45 -25.58 -7.52 -14.58
N ASP A 46 -26.74 -6.97 -14.92
CA ASP A 46 -27.89 -7.76 -15.39
C ASP A 46 -28.41 -7.21 -16.74
N ASP A 47 -29.22 -7.99 -17.46
CA ASP A 47 -29.76 -7.58 -18.77
C ASP A 47 -31.13 -6.87 -18.69
N LEU A 48 -32.02 -7.29 -17.79
CA LEU A 48 -33.43 -6.88 -17.73
C LEU A 48 -33.80 -6.24 -16.39
N SER A 49 -33.28 -6.77 -15.28
CA SER A 49 -33.51 -6.28 -13.93
C SER A 49 -32.16 -6.06 -13.26
N ASP A 50 -31.71 -4.80 -13.17
CA ASP A 50 -30.43 -4.41 -12.56
C ASP A 50 -30.12 -5.23 -11.28
N VAL A 51 -28.84 -5.40 -10.95
CA VAL A 51 -28.44 -6.12 -9.73
C VAL A 51 -29.02 -5.42 -8.48
N GLU A 52 -29.80 -6.13 -7.68
CA GLU A 52 -30.42 -5.61 -6.46
C GLU A 52 -29.45 -5.67 -5.28
N THR A 53 -28.75 -6.79 -5.10
CA THR A 53 -27.81 -6.96 -3.98
C THR A 53 -26.55 -7.71 -4.39
N VAL A 54 -25.47 -7.40 -3.69
CA VAL A 54 -24.25 -8.21 -3.64
C VAL A 54 -23.96 -8.52 -2.18
N THR A 55 -23.63 -9.78 -1.89
CA THR A 55 -23.31 -10.25 -0.53
C THR A 55 -22.07 -11.12 -0.56
N ILE A 56 -21.42 -11.27 0.59
CA ILE A 56 -20.30 -12.19 0.79
C ILE A 56 -20.56 -13.05 2.03
N ASP A 57 -20.22 -14.34 1.96
CA ASP A 57 -20.10 -15.21 3.12
C ASP A 57 -18.66 -15.15 3.63
N ALA A 58 -18.45 -14.35 4.68
CA ALA A 58 -17.16 -14.13 5.33
C ALA A 58 -17.02 -14.93 6.65
N THR A 59 -17.89 -15.91 6.88
CA THR A 59 -17.89 -16.68 8.14
C THR A 59 -16.60 -17.47 8.36
N GLU A 60 -15.87 -17.82 7.29
CA GLU A 60 -14.59 -18.52 7.41
C GLU A 60 -13.47 -17.64 8.03
N ILE A 61 -13.58 -16.32 7.93
CA ILE A 61 -12.68 -15.35 8.57
C ILE A 61 -13.32 -14.71 9.81
N GLU A 62 -14.36 -15.35 10.36
CA GLU A 62 -15.08 -14.92 11.56
C GLU A 62 -15.72 -13.52 11.49
N ASP A 63 -16.02 -13.03 10.29
CA ASP A 63 -16.81 -11.80 10.12
C ASP A 63 -18.27 -12.12 9.80
N ASP A 64 -19.14 -11.87 10.78
CA ASP A 64 -20.60 -12.03 10.65
C ASP A 64 -21.31 -10.77 10.10
N THR A 65 -20.59 -9.65 9.95
CA THR A 65 -21.18 -8.35 9.60
C THR A 65 -20.39 -7.59 8.52
N PRO A 66 -20.13 -8.20 7.35
CA PRO A 66 -19.48 -7.51 6.24
C PRO A 66 -20.30 -6.28 5.82
N VAL A 67 -19.62 -5.16 5.59
CA VAL A 67 -20.26 -3.90 5.19
C VAL A 67 -20.22 -3.78 3.67
N VAL A 68 -21.39 -3.87 3.03
CA VAL A 68 -21.52 -3.71 1.58
C VAL A 68 -21.97 -2.29 1.25
N THR A 69 -21.23 -1.62 0.38
CA THR A 69 -21.55 -0.29 -0.16
C THR A 69 -21.71 -0.36 -1.67
N GLU A 70 -22.87 0.05 -2.18
CA GLU A 70 -23.09 0.22 -3.63
C GLU A 70 -22.41 1.50 -4.12
N GLY A 71 -21.60 1.37 -5.17
CA GLY A 71 -20.88 2.43 -5.85
C GLY A 71 -21.54 2.84 -7.16
N LEU A 72 -20.74 3.45 -8.04
CA LEU A 72 -21.16 3.80 -9.39
C LEU A 72 -20.85 2.66 -10.37
N LEU A 73 -21.42 2.71 -11.57
CA LEU A 73 -21.07 1.80 -12.68
C LEU A 73 -21.21 0.32 -12.32
N ASN A 74 -22.25 -0.02 -11.56
CA ASN A 74 -22.53 -1.39 -11.11
C ASN A 74 -21.34 -2.01 -10.36
N THR A 75 -20.77 -1.24 -9.44
CA THR A 75 -19.66 -1.65 -8.58
C THR A 75 -20.14 -1.68 -7.13
N TRP A 76 -19.76 -2.70 -6.39
CA TRP A 76 -19.97 -2.83 -4.95
C TRP A 76 -18.62 -2.97 -4.25
N THR A 77 -18.49 -2.33 -3.11
CA THR A 77 -17.33 -2.47 -2.23
C THR A 77 -17.80 -3.17 -0.97
N ILE A 78 -17.10 -4.25 -0.59
CA ILE A 78 -17.40 -5.04 0.59
C ILE A 78 -16.22 -4.93 1.55
N GLU A 79 -16.43 -4.34 2.72
CA GLU A 79 -15.43 -4.26 3.79
C GLU A 79 -15.67 -5.37 4.82
N MET A 80 -14.61 -6.09 5.17
CA MET A 80 -14.61 -7.19 6.14
C MET A 80 -13.48 -6.99 7.15
N ILE A 81 -13.61 -7.56 8.35
CA ILE A 81 -12.56 -7.60 9.37
C ILE A 81 -12.18 -9.04 9.68
N VAL A 82 -10.90 -9.38 9.61
CA VAL A 82 -10.43 -10.73 10.01
C VAL A 82 -10.58 -10.89 11.52
N GLY A 83 -11.32 -11.90 11.97
CA GLY A 83 -11.56 -12.14 13.40
C GLY A 83 -10.32 -12.51 14.21
N GLU A 84 -10.40 -12.27 15.53
CA GLU A 84 -9.29 -12.39 16.49
C GLU A 84 -8.76 -13.84 16.68
N GLU A 85 -9.54 -14.85 16.34
CA GLU A 85 -9.18 -16.27 16.51
C GLU A 85 -8.92 -16.99 15.17
N VAL A 86 -8.91 -16.25 14.06
CA VAL A 86 -8.60 -16.79 12.72
C VAL A 86 -7.15 -17.25 12.66
N GLU A 87 -6.94 -18.49 12.26
CA GLU A 87 -5.61 -19.09 12.11
C GLU A 87 -4.97 -18.67 10.77
N VAL A 88 -3.65 -18.81 10.67
CA VAL A 88 -2.98 -18.54 9.38
C VAL A 88 -3.41 -19.54 8.31
N GLY A 89 -3.68 -19.02 7.10
CA GLY A 89 -4.12 -19.84 5.99
C GLY A 89 -4.79 -19.04 4.89
N THR A 90 -5.20 -19.76 3.84
CA THR A 90 -5.99 -19.22 2.74
C THR A 90 -7.44 -19.63 2.92
N TYR A 91 -8.33 -18.65 2.87
CA TYR A 91 -9.78 -18.78 3.06
C TYR A 91 -10.52 -18.49 1.76
N THR A 92 -11.57 -19.24 1.46
CA THR A 92 -12.32 -19.09 0.20
C THR A 92 -13.70 -18.54 0.50
N LEU A 93 -13.89 -17.24 0.25
CA LEU A 93 -15.13 -16.55 0.53
C LEU A 93 -16.04 -16.58 -0.70
N THR A 94 -17.34 -16.80 -0.48
CA THR A 94 -18.32 -16.88 -1.58
C THR A 94 -19.07 -15.56 -1.72
N ILE A 95 -19.06 -15.00 -2.93
CA ILE A 95 -19.81 -13.80 -3.29
C ILE A 95 -21.07 -14.22 -4.04
N THR A 96 -22.20 -13.60 -3.73
CA THR A 96 -23.48 -13.80 -4.43
C THR A 96 -24.02 -12.46 -4.90
N ALA A 97 -24.26 -12.32 -6.20
CA ALA A 97 -25.04 -11.23 -6.78
C ALA A 97 -26.48 -11.70 -7.00
N THR A 98 -27.46 -10.85 -6.70
CA THR A 98 -28.90 -11.14 -6.87
C THR A 98 -29.55 -9.97 -7.59
N ASP A 99 -30.32 -10.25 -8.64
CA ASP A 99 -31.11 -9.25 -9.36
C ASP A 99 -32.46 -8.95 -8.66
N TYR A 100 -33.26 -8.02 -9.20
CA TYR A 100 -34.59 -7.71 -8.67
C TYR A 100 -35.65 -8.79 -8.95
N ALA A 101 -35.33 -9.79 -9.76
CA ALA A 101 -36.17 -10.94 -10.04
C ALA A 101 -35.83 -12.16 -9.17
N GLU A 102 -34.90 -12.01 -8.23
CA GLU A 102 -34.37 -13.04 -7.32
C GLU A 102 -33.53 -14.13 -8.02
N ASN A 103 -33.04 -13.88 -9.25
CA ASN A 103 -32.03 -14.73 -9.90
C ASN A 103 -30.64 -14.42 -9.33
N THR A 104 -29.72 -15.38 -9.39
CA THR A 104 -28.43 -15.27 -8.66
C THR A 104 -27.26 -15.81 -9.44
N ASP A 105 -26.12 -15.13 -9.33
CA ASP A 105 -24.80 -15.62 -9.75
C ASP A 105 -23.83 -15.61 -8.57
N THR A 106 -22.89 -16.56 -8.59
CA THR A 106 -21.95 -16.76 -7.47
C THR A 106 -20.54 -16.95 -7.97
N THR A 107 -19.58 -16.35 -7.26
CA THR A 107 -18.16 -16.57 -7.46
C THR A 107 -17.45 -16.71 -6.12
N THR A 108 -16.15 -17.00 -6.14
CA THR A 108 -15.32 -17.09 -4.93
C THR A 108 -14.11 -16.19 -5.04
N VAL A 109 -13.68 -15.64 -3.90
CA VAL A 109 -12.40 -14.93 -3.75
C VAL A 109 -11.55 -15.64 -2.68
N GLU A 110 -10.23 -15.55 -2.82
CA GLU A 110 -9.30 -16.08 -1.82
C GLU A 110 -8.77 -14.93 -0.95
N VAL A 111 -8.78 -15.13 0.37
CA VAL A 111 -8.20 -14.22 1.35
C VAL A 111 -7.10 -14.97 2.08
N GLU A 112 -5.87 -14.45 2.01
CA GLU A 112 -4.73 -15.01 2.73
C GLU A 112 -4.52 -14.28 4.06
N VAL A 113 -4.48 -15.04 5.16
CA VAL A 113 -4.24 -14.54 6.51
C VAL A 113 -2.88 -15.03 6.99
N ALA A 114 -2.04 -14.09 7.41
CA ALA A 114 -0.69 -14.34 7.91
C ALA A 114 -0.54 -13.87 9.37
N THR A 115 0.51 -14.34 10.04
CA THR A 115 0.82 -13.90 11.42
C THR A 115 1.31 -12.46 11.47
N ASP A 116 2.13 -12.10 10.49
CA ASP A 116 2.85 -10.82 10.39
C ASP A 116 2.77 -10.37 8.93
N LEU A 117 2.89 -9.07 8.69
CA LEU A 117 2.89 -8.54 7.34
C LEU A 117 4.18 -8.91 6.62
N THR A 118 4.06 -9.55 5.44
CA THR A 118 5.22 -10.05 4.67
C THR A 118 5.42 -9.35 3.33
N GLY A 119 4.48 -8.51 2.91
CA GLY A 119 4.55 -7.79 1.65
C GLY A 119 3.67 -6.55 1.64
N LEU A 120 4.13 -5.51 0.97
CA LEU A 120 3.41 -4.26 0.74
C LEU A 120 3.50 -3.87 -0.74
N TYR A 121 2.39 -3.52 -1.36
CA TYR A 121 2.34 -2.85 -2.65
C TYR A 121 2.71 -1.39 -2.48
N VAL A 122 3.63 -0.91 -3.32
CA VAL A 122 4.02 0.49 -3.40
C VAL A 122 3.90 0.92 -4.85
N ASP A 123 3.07 1.93 -5.10
CA ASP A 123 2.88 2.49 -6.43
C ASP A 123 4.05 3.40 -6.82
N LEU A 124 4.52 3.26 -8.05
CA LEU A 124 5.58 4.08 -8.65
C LEU A 124 5.05 4.73 -9.93
N GLU A 125 4.95 6.05 -9.91
CA GLU A 125 4.42 6.84 -11.02
C GLU A 125 5.46 7.04 -12.13
N LEU A 126 5.01 7.30 -13.36
CA LEU A 126 5.86 7.73 -14.46
C LEU A 126 6.70 8.95 -14.05
N GLY A 127 8.02 8.85 -14.25
CA GLY A 127 8.97 9.89 -13.89
C GLY A 127 9.70 9.56 -12.60
N TRP A 128 10.02 10.56 -11.80
CA TRP A 128 10.74 10.37 -10.54
C TRP A 128 9.78 10.01 -9.41
N ASN A 129 10.19 9.02 -8.62
CA ASN A 129 9.60 8.65 -7.34
C ASN A 129 10.68 8.71 -6.28
N MET A 130 10.35 9.20 -5.10
CA MET A 130 11.23 9.12 -3.93
C MET A 130 10.75 7.96 -3.08
N PHE A 131 11.44 6.84 -3.19
CA PHE A 131 11.04 5.51 -2.71
C PHE A 131 11.83 5.12 -1.46
N SER A 132 11.23 4.33 -0.58
CA SER A 132 11.90 3.65 0.52
C SER A 132 11.28 2.30 0.85
N LEU A 133 11.91 1.54 1.75
CA LEU A 133 11.44 0.21 2.14
C LEU A 133 10.66 0.28 3.48
N PRO A 134 9.33 0.06 3.46
CA PRO A 134 8.52 0.00 4.68
C PRO A 134 8.71 -1.32 5.45
N LEU A 135 9.27 -2.35 4.80
CA LEU A 135 9.62 -3.65 5.38
C LEU A 135 11.15 -3.88 5.31
N ILE A 136 11.68 -4.71 6.21
CA ILE A 136 13.08 -5.16 6.16
C ILE A 136 13.15 -6.30 5.15
N PRO A 137 13.81 -6.15 3.98
CA PRO A 137 13.82 -7.19 2.97
C PRO A 137 14.67 -8.39 3.39
N ASP A 138 14.25 -9.61 3.01
CA ASP A 138 15.06 -10.82 3.17
C ASP A 138 16.27 -10.84 2.21
N ASP A 139 16.11 -10.25 1.02
CA ASP A 139 17.14 -10.05 0.00
C ASP A 139 17.14 -8.57 -0.40
N SER A 140 18.19 -7.85 0.01
CA SER A 140 18.33 -6.42 -0.25
C SER A 140 18.67 -6.07 -1.70
N SER A 141 18.93 -7.04 -2.58
CA SER A 141 19.38 -6.73 -3.94
C SER A 141 18.30 -5.98 -4.73
N ILE A 142 18.72 -4.97 -5.50
CA ILE A 142 17.80 -4.19 -6.36
C ILE A 142 16.95 -5.09 -7.26
N THR A 143 17.54 -6.17 -7.77
CA THR A 143 16.85 -7.11 -8.65
C THR A 143 15.81 -7.97 -7.94
N ALA A 144 15.97 -8.20 -6.63
CA ALA A 144 14.95 -8.88 -5.83
C ALA A 144 13.80 -7.93 -5.52
N ILE A 145 14.10 -6.69 -5.13
CA ILE A 145 13.08 -5.72 -4.68
C ILE A 145 12.31 -5.12 -5.85
N LEU A 146 13.00 -4.61 -6.88
CA LEU A 146 12.36 -3.97 -8.03
C LEU A 146 12.14 -4.96 -9.19
N GLY A 147 12.25 -6.26 -8.95
CA GLY A 147 12.25 -7.29 -9.99
C GLY A 147 11.02 -7.25 -10.89
N ASP A 148 9.84 -7.08 -10.28
CA ASP A 148 8.55 -7.11 -10.96
C ASP A 148 8.32 -5.89 -11.85
N VAL A 149 8.90 -4.74 -11.47
CA VAL A 149 8.77 -3.47 -12.19
C VAL A 149 10.01 -3.12 -13.03
N MET A 150 11.02 -4.02 -13.07
CA MET A 150 12.35 -3.73 -13.60
C MET A 150 12.35 -3.31 -15.08
N GLU A 151 11.36 -3.75 -15.85
CA GLU A 151 11.21 -3.34 -17.26
C GLU A 151 10.86 -1.86 -17.43
N ASN A 152 10.25 -1.26 -16.40
CA ASN A 152 9.85 0.14 -16.35
C ASN A 152 10.85 1.03 -15.60
N VAL A 153 11.90 0.48 -14.99
CA VAL A 153 12.93 1.24 -14.28
C VAL A 153 13.97 1.81 -15.27
N GLU A 154 14.10 3.13 -15.34
CA GLU A 154 15.17 3.82 -16.10
C GLU A 154 16.48 3.88 -15.29
N SER A 155 16.39 4.28 -14.02
CA SER A 155 17.55 4.39 -13.13
C SER A 155 17.13 4.49 -11.66
N VAL A 156 17.98 4.00 -10.76
CA VAL A 156 17.84 4.16 -9.31
C VAL A 156 19.04 4.90 -8.74
N TRP A 157 18.82 5.81 -7.80
CA TRP A 157 19.86 6.62 -7.18
C TRP A 157 19.69 6.60 -5.66
N SER A 158 20.79 6.57 -4.92
CA SER A 158 20.79 6.77 -3.47
C SER A 158 21.90 7.75 -3.10
N TYR A 159 21.73 8.46 -1.98
CA TYR A 159 22.68 9.43 -1.49
C TYR A 159 23.10 9.10 -0.06
N ASP A 160 24.40 8.82 0.10
CA ASP A 160 25.05 8.54 1.39
C ASP A 160 26.49 9.08 1.30
N GLU A 161 26.70 10.30 1.81
CA GLU A 161 27.91 11.13 1.62
C GLU A 161 28.35 11.33 0.14
N GLY A 162 27.52 10.89 -0.82
CA GLY A 162 27.83 10.77 -2.24
C GLY A 162 26.77 9.95 -2.97
N TRP A 163 26.72 10.10 -4.30
CA TRP A 163 25.74 9.40 -5.12
C TRP A 163 26.18 7.99 -5.50
N SER A 164 25.28 7.04 -5.30
CA SER A 164 25.34 5.71 -5.90
C SER A 164 24.19 5.51 -6.86
N THR A 165 24.43 4.83 -7.98
CA THR A 165 23.46 4.71 -9.07
C THR A 165 23.32 3.29 -9.57
N TYR A 166 22.15 2.93 -10.05
CA TYR A 166 21.86 1.70 -10.77
C TYR A 166 21.15 2.01 -12.09
N PHE A 167 21.64 1.42 -13.18
CA PHE A 167 21.04 1.50 -14.51
C PHE A 167 20.82 0.08 -15.04
N PRO A 168 19.58 -0.42 -15.15
CA PRO A 168 19.32 -1.79 -15.62
C PRO A 168 19.95 -2.09 -16.99
N GLY A 169 19.89 -1.11 -17.91
CA GLY A 169 20.47 -1.21 -19.25
C GLY A 169 21.99 -1.01 -19.32
N LEU A 170 22.65 -0.56 -18.24
CA LEU A 170 24.08 -0.25 -18.21
C LEU A 170 24.73 -0.73 -16.89
N PRO A 171 24.66 -2.03 -16.54
CA PRO A 171 25.11 -2.54 -15.24
C PRO A 171 26.59 -2.31 -14.96
N MET A 172 27.41 -2.12 -15.99
CA MET A 172 28.85 -1.88 -15.88
C MET A 172 29.24 -0.51 -15.29
N ILE A 173 28.31 0.43 -15.20
CA ILE A 173 28.51 1.73 -14.54
C ILE A 173 27.69 1.87 -13.25
N SER A 174 26.89 0.86 -12.91
CA SER A 174 26.13 0.83 -11.67
C SER A 174 27.06 0.64 -10.47
N THR A 175 26.83 1.43 -9.42
CA THR A 175 27.53 1.36 -8.13
C THR A 175 26.59 0.99 -6.99
N LEU A 176 25.29 1.22 -7.15
CA LEU A 176 24.25 0.78 -6.22
C LEU A 176 23.83 -0.65 -6.59
N THR A 177 23.86 -1.57 -5.63
CA THR A 177 23.49 -2.98 -5.80
C THR A 177 22.33 -3.40 -4.93
N ASP A 178 22.14 -2.72 -3.81
CA ASP A 178 21.21 -3.09 -2.75
C ASP A 178 20.34 -1.89 -2.35
N LEU A 179 19.09 -2.18 -1.99
CA LEU A 179 18.18 -1.28 -1.30
C LEU A 179 18.00 -1.81 0.13
N GLU A 180 18.25 -0.95 1.10
CA GLU A 180 18.23 -1.26 2.54
C GLU A 180 17.15 -0.40 3.20
N ASP A 181 16.56 -0.92 4.28
CA ASP A 181 15.65 -0.14 5.10
C ASP A 181 16.33 1.08 5.74
N GLY A 182 15.54 2.12 6.02
CA GLY A 182 16.04 3.38 6.59
C GLY A 182 16.74 4.30 5.58
N LYS A 183 17.03 3.84 4.37
CA LYS A 183 17.60 4.65 3.27
C LYS A 183 16.52 5.03 2.25
N GLY A 184 16.67 6.21 1.68
CA GLY A 184 15.82 6.68 0.59
C GLY A 184 16.47 6.49 -0.78
N TYR A 185 15.62 6.41 -1.80
CA TYR A 185 16.01 6.14 -3.17
C TYR A 185 15.23 7.03 -4.13
N TRP A 186 15.89 7.52 -5.18
CA TRP A 186 15.22 8.06 -6.34
C TRP A 186 15.07 6.96 -7.37
N VAL A 187 13.84 6.55 -7.67
CA VAL A 187 13.54 5.60 -8.73
C VAL A 187 12.91 6.36 -9.89
N LYS A 188 13.52 6.30 -11.06
CA LYS A 188 12.98 6.89 -12.28
C LYS A 188 12.28 5.84 -13.11
N MET A 189 10.99 5.99 -13.32
CA MET A 189 10.14 5.08 -14.08
C MET A 189 9.85 5.60 -15.49
N THR A 190 9.65 4.68 -16.44
CA THR A 190 9.24 4.95 -17.83
C THR A 190 7.75 4.71 -18.09
N ALA A 191 7.04 4.13 -17.11
CA ALA A 191 5.58 3.95 -17.06
C ALA A 191 5.19 3.75 -15.59
N ASP A 192 3.93 4.03 -15.25
CA ASP A 192 3.36 3.74 -13.94
C ASP A 192 3.37 2.22 -13.71
N ASP A 193 3.75 1.79 -12.50
CA ASP A 193 3.82 0.38 -12.12
C ASP A 193 3.77 0.21 -10.60
N THR A 194 3.43 -0.98 -10.11
CA THR A 194 3.32 -1.26 -8.67
C THR A 194 4.35 -2.30 -8.27
N VAL A 195 5.23 -1.95 -7.33
CA VAL A 195 6.24 -2.88 -6.80
C VAL A 195 5.71 -3.58 -5.56
N THR A 196 5.96 -4.89 -5.46
CA THR A 196 5.72 -5.64 -4.22
C THR A 196 7.00 -5.63 -3.38
N VAL A 197 7.01 -4.88 -2.28
CA VAL A 197 8.11 -4.91 -1.31
C VAL A 197 7.85 -6.04 -0.34
N SER A 198 8.62 -7.13 -0.43
CA SER A 198 8.53 -8.25 0.51
C SER A 198 9.59 -8.15 1.61
N GLY A 199 9.23 -8.56 2.82
CA GLY A 199 10.13 -8.51 3.97
C GLY A 199 9.43 -8.78 5.28
N VAL A 200 10.01 -8.29 6.37
CA VAL A 200 9.41 -8.37 7.71
C VAL A 200 9.32 -7.01 8.36
N GLU A 201 8.35 -6.87 9.25
CA GLU A 201 8.21 -5.69 10.12
C GLU A 201 9.37 -5.58 11.13
N LEU A 202 9.38 -4.48 11.89
CA LEU A 202 10.37 -4.31 12.95
C LEU A 202 10.22 -5.42 14.00
N PRO A 203 11.33 -6.07 14.43
CA PRO A 203 11.22 -7.15 15.40
C PRO A 203 10.63 -6.63 16.73
N THR A 204 9.58 -7.30 17.21
CA THR A 204 8.89 -6.93 18.44
C THR A 204 9.27 -7.84 19.61
N GLY A 205 9.28 -7.29 20.84
CA GLY A 205 9.44 -8.07 22.07
C GLY A 205 10.30 -7.40 23.15
N PRO A 206 10.18 -7.85 24.41
CA PRO A 206 10.93 -7.27 25.52
C PRO A 206 12.44 -7.45 25.33
N GLY A 207 13.16 -6.32 25.27
CA GLY A 207 14.62 -6.30 25.14
C GLY A 207 15.14 -6.34 23.71
N ILE A 208 14.27 -6.29 22.69
CA ILE A 208 14.69 -6.03 21.31
C ILE A 208 15.07 -4.55 21.18
N ILE A 209 16.19 -4.28 20.51
CA ILE A 209 16.66 -2.94 20.19
C ILE A 209 16.25 -2.69 18.72
N PRO A 210 15.47 -1.64 18.42
CA PRO A 210 15.14 -1.32 17.04
C PRO A 210 16.41 -0.99 16.23
N PRO A 211 16.38 -1.12 14.90
CA PRO A 211 17.48 -0.66 14.08
C PRO A 211 17.75 0.82 14.33
N LEU A 212 19.03 1.21 14.18
CA LEU A 212 19.46 2.59 14.25
C LEU A 212 19.93 3.00 12.87
N TYR A 213 19.30 4.01 12.31
CA TYR A 213 19.68 4.62 11.05
C TYR A 213 20.51 5.87 11.35
N GLU A 214 21.78 5.81 10.97
CA GLU A 214 22.71 6.94 11.12
C GLU A 214 22.32 8.03 10.10
N VAL A 215 22.25 9.28 10.56
CA VAL A 215 22.00 10.45 9.72
C VAL A 215 23.05 11.50 10.02
N ASP A 216 23.68 12.01 8.97
CA ASP A 216 24.80 12.94 9.08
C ASP A 216 24.36 14.40 9.16
N ALA A 217 25.29 15.26 9.58
CA ALA A 217 25.11 16.70 9.41
C ALA A 217 25.12 17.05 7.92
N GLY A 218 24.11 17.78 7.46
CA GLY A 218 23.88 18.04 6.03
C GLY A 218 22.63 17.34 5.52
N TRP A 219 22.56 17.16 4.21
CA TRP A 219 21.44 16.50 3.54
C TRP A 219 21.61 14.99 3.61
N ASN A 220 20.54 14.29 3.98
CA ASN A 220 20.43 12.84 4.01
C ASN A 220 19.21 12.44 3.18
N LEU A 221 19.34 11.39 2.37
CA LEU A 221 18.20 10.78 1.70
C LEU A 221 17.76 9.58 2.54
N ILE A 222 16.75 9.79 3.39
CA ILE A 222 16.27 8.82 4.37
C ILE A 222 15.06 8.06 3.83
N GLY A 223 14.87 6.85 4.35
CA GLY A 223 13.70 6.03 4.08
C GLY A 223 12.77 5.99 5.28
N PHE A 224 11.46 5.98 5.04
CA PHE A 224 10.48 5.79 6.09
C PHE A 224 10.23 4.31 6.31
N LYS A 225 10.74 3.81 7.44
CA LYS A 225 10.54 2.42 7.89
C LYS A 225 9.33 2.31 8.81
N SER A 226 8.15 2.14 8.21
CA SER A 226 6.88 1.87 8.87
C SER A 226 5.89 1.37 7.82
N VAL A 227 4.94 0.54 8.22
CA VAL A 227 3.82 0.11 7.35
C VAL A 227 2.59 0.99 7.55
N ASP A 228 2.53 1.72 8.66
CA ASP A 228 1.54 2.76 8.94
C ASP A 228 2.09 4.16 8.66
N GLU A 229 1.22 5.07 8.22
CA GLU A 229 1.56 6.50 8.19
C GLU A 229 1.87 7.01 9.60
N MET A 230 2.85 7.92 9.70
CA MET A 230 3.27 8.45 11.00
C MET A 230 3.63 9.91 10.95
N GLU A 231 3.26 10.66 11.98
CA GLU A 231 3.73 12.04 12.14
C GLU A 231 5.26 12.08 12.17
N ILE A 232 5.82 13.03 11.44
CA ILE A 232 7.28 13.17 11.30
C ILE A 232 7.96 13.39 12.65
N ARG A 233 7.29 14.10 13.56
CA ARG A 233 7.80 14.34 14.92
C ARG A 233 7.97 13.05 15.70
N ASP A 234 7.04 12.11 15.52
CA ASP A 234 7.06 10.82 16.20
C ASP A 234 8.12 9.93 15.59
N TYR A 235 8.22 9.87 14.26
CA TYR A 235 9.25 9.08 13.60
C TYR A 235 10.68 9.56 13.94
N LEU A 236 10.88 10.88 14.01
CA LEU A 236 12.18 11.47 14.28
C LEU A 236 12.45 11.72 15.78
N THR A 237 11.62 11.18 16.68
CA THR A 237 11.67 11.46 18.13
C THR A 237 13.03 11.20 18.80
N THR A 238 13.87 10.34 18.23
CA THR A 238 15.21 10.05 18.76
C THR A 238 16.28 11.08 18.36
N ILE A 239 15.99 11.94 17.40
CA ILE A 239 16.84 13.09 17.07
C ILE A 239 16.66 14.13 18.18
N PRO A 240 17.74 14.68 18.76
CA PRO A 240 17.61 15.69 19.82
C PRO A 240 16.78 16.91 19.38
N ASP A 241 15.86 17.37 20.24
CA ASP A 241 14.94 18.49 19.94
C ASP A 241 15.64 19.70 19.31
N LEU A 242 16.78 20.12 19.86
CA LEU A 242 17.53 21.27 19.35
C LEU A 242 18.02 21.09 17.90
N VAL A 243 18.30 19.85 17.50
CA VAL A 243 18.70 19.51 16.11
C VAL A 243 17.45 19.51 15.22
N LEU A 244 16.33 18.93 15.69
CA LEU A 244 15.06 18.92 14.98
C LEU A 244 14.50 20.34 14.76
N GLU A 245 14.57 21.22 15.76
CA GLU A 245 14.17 22.64 15.68
C GLU A 245 14.87 23.40 14.54
N SER A 246 16.00 22.90 14.05
CA SER A 246 16.78 23.48 12.94
C SER A 246 16.85 22.57 11.72
N SER A 247 16.02 21.52 11.65
CA SER A 247 15.97 20.58 10.53
C SER A 247 15.15 21.11 9.35
N VAL A 248 15.35 20.54 8.17
CA VAL A 248 14.48 20.78 7.01
C VAL A 248 14.15 19.44 6.37
N CYS A 249 12.88 19.18 6.11
CA CYS A 249 12.44 17.94 5.46
C CYS A 249 11.70 18.24 4.16
N TYR A 250 12.07 17.55 3.09
CA TYR A 250 11.39 17.59 1.80
C TYR A 250 10.94 16.19 1.36
N GLY A 251 9.69 16.13 0.90
CA GLY A 251 9.04 15.02 0.23
C GLY A 251 9.03 15.26 -1.27
N TRP A 252 8.46 14.31 -2.00
CA TRP A 252 8.32 14.40 -3.45
C TRP A 252 6.96 13.88 -3.88
N ASP A 253 6.17 14.77 -4.46
CA ASP A 253 4.93 14.39 -5.12
C ASP A 253 5.27 13.83 -6.50
N SER A 254 5.13 12.51 -6.64
CA SER A 254 5.37 11.77 -7.87
C SER A 254 4.32 12.07 -8.95
N THR A 255 3.11 12.48 -8.60
CA THR A 255 2.09 12.88 -9.56
C THR A 255 2.42 14.22 -10.19
N SER A 256 2.75 15.24 -9.38
CA SER A 256 3.08 16.58 -9.90
C SER A 256 4.55 16.75 -10.30
N GLN A 257 5.40 15.77 -9.98
CA GLN A 257 6.84 15.79 -10.21
C GLN A 257 7.51 17.02 -9.56
N ALA A 258 7.16 17.28 -8.30
CA ALA A 258 7.62 18.45 -7.56
C ALA A 258 8.00 18.13 -6.11
N TYR A 259 8.94 18.90 -5.57
CA TYR A 259 9.30 18.84 -4.17
C TYR A 259 8.20 19.44 -3.30
N GLU A 260 7.89 18.75 -2.21
CA GLU A 260 6.98 19.22 -1.18
C GLU A 260 7.76 19.50 0.10
N MET A 261 7.57 20.69 0.67
CA MET A 261 8.20 21.03 1.94
C MET A 261 7.36 20.41 3.05
N VAL A 262 7.91 19.41 3.72
CA VAL A 262 7.23 18.65 4.77
C VAL A 262 7.55 19.22 6.15
N SER A 263 8.75 19.77 6.34
CA SER A 263 9.13 20.46 7.57
C SER A 263 10.18 21.56 7.33
N LEU A 264 10.07 22.66 8.09
CA LEU A 264 11.05 23.74 8.15
C LEU A 264 11.24 24.20 9.60
N GLY A 265 12.26 23.67 10.27
CA GLY A 265 12.50 23.83 11.69
C GLY A 265 11.78 22.73 12.48
N GLU A 266 11.06 23.10 13.54
CA GLU A 266 10.18 22.15 14.22
C GLU A 266 9.20 21.54 13.22
N PRO A 267 9.08 20.19 13.14
CA PRO A 267 8.13 19.58 12.24
C PRO A 267 6.74 20.07 12.55
N ILE A 268 6.04 20.43 11.49
CA ILE A 268 4.70 21.01 11.52
C ILE A 268 3.75 19.91 11.97
N GLU A 269 2.79 20.25 12.84
CA GLU A 269 1.70 19.33 13.19
C GLU A 269 0.93 18.92 11.92
N ASP A 270 0.45 17.68 11.88
CA ASP A 270 -0.33 17.08 10.77
C ASP A 270 0.45 16.70 9.49
N GLU A 271 1.78 16.84 9.45
CA GLU A 271 2.59 16.34 8.34
C GLU A 271 3.08 14.91 8.60
N MET A 272 2.78 14.01 7.66
CA MET A 272 2.96 12.56 7.81
C MET A 272 4.10 12.07 6.92
N PHE A 273 4.83 11.07 7.41
CA PHE A 273 5.55 10.14 6.55
C PHE A 273 4.62 9.02 6.11
N VAL A 274 4.73 8.65 4.84
CA VAL A 274 3.88 7.69 4.15
C VAL A 274 4.70 6.44 3.78
N PRO A 275 4.20 5.23 4.07
CA PRO A 275 4.88 3.97 3.73
C PRO A 275 5.29 3.92 2.25
N GLY A 276 6.51 3.45 1.97
CA GLY A 276 7.04 3.38 0.61
C GLY A 276 7.68 4.66 0.08
N GLU A 277 7.53 5.81 0.77
CA GLU A 277 8.15 7.07 0.39
C GLU A 277 9.51 7.30 1.06
N GLY A 278 10.43 7.94 0.34
CA GLY A 278 11.69 8.47 0.89
C GLY A 278 11.60 9.97 1.15
N TYR A 279 12.55 10.51 1.91
CA TYR A 279 12.58 11.93 2.27
C TYR A 279 13.98 12.51 2.28
N TRP A 280 14.10 13.78 1.90
CA TRP A 280 15.33 14.55 2.11
C TRP A 280 15.28 15.23 3.47
N LEU A 281 16.17 14.81 4.37
CA LEU A 281 16.32 15.38 5.70
C LEU A 281 17.65 16.14 5.83
N TYR A 282 17.56 17.44 6.08
CA TYR A 282 18.71 18.26 6.45
C TYR A 282 18.83 18.37 7.97
N LEU A 283 20.00 18.05 8.51
CA LEU A 283 20.33 18.25 9.93
C LEU A 283 21.54 19.16 10.10
N THR A 284 21.57 19.91 11.21
CA THR A 284 22.72 20.74 11.57
C THR A 284 23.84 19.94 12.23
N GLU A 285 23.52 18.79 12.82
CA GLU A 285 24.43 17.88 13.50
C GLU A 285 24.01 16.44 13.20
N ALA A 286 24.97 15.51 13.20
CA ALA A 286 24.67 14.09 12.99
C ALA A 286 23.85 13.52 14.16
N ALA A 287 22.95 12.59 13.87
CA ALA A 287 22.05 11.95 14.82
C ALA A 287 21.76 10.50 14.43
N ASN A 288 20.87 9.85 15.18
CA ASN A 288 20.38 8.51 14.85
C ASN A 288 18.85 8.53 14.90
N ILE A 289 18.23 7.93 13.90
CA ILE A 289 16.81 7.62 13.89
C ILE A 289 16.66 6.19 14.39
N ALA A 290 15.92 6.00 15.47
CA ALA A 290 15.39 4.69 15.83
C ALA A 290 13.89 4.74 15.53
N PRO A 291 13.40 4.00 14.52
CA PRO A 291 11.98 3.98 14.22
C PRO A 291 11.18 3.65 15.48
N PRO A 292 10.18 4.47 15.82
CA PRO A 292 9.31 4.16 16.94
C PRO A 292 8.58 2.86 16.67
N LYS A 293 8.16 2.21 17.76
CA LYS A 293 7.37 0.99 17.68
C LYS A 293 5.96 1.35 17.21
N GLU A 294 5.46 0.64 16.21
CA GLU A 294 4.03 0.54 15.86
C GLU A 294 3.23 -0.09 17.04
#